data_AF-A0A084XWR5-F1
#
_entry.id   AF-A0A084XWR5-F1
#
_cell.length_a   1.000
_cell.length_b   1.000
_cell.length_c   1.000
_cell.angle_alpha   90.00
_cell.angle_beta   90.00
_cell.angle_gamma   90.00
#
_symmetry.space_group_name_H-M   'P 1'
#
loop_
_entity.id
_entity.type
_entity.pdbx_description
1 polymer ?
#
loop_
_entity_poly.entity_id
_entity_poly.type
_entity_poly.pdbx_seq_one_letter_code
_entity_poly.pdbx_strand_id
1 'polypeptide(L)'
;MKLPNGGQVEFSIEPRPIPVLKPLQLQASFQATGVRKVEVDFSGSTMKMGYNRTQLERQSGSDRFAASASLPVCITGTMEWEATVLVDTGKAIFAIPFRFVTGH
;
A
#
# COMPACT_ATOMS: atom_id res chain seq x y z
N MET A 1 8.08 2.28 -9.61
CA MET A 1 7.20 1.85 -10.72
C MET A 1 6.75 3.06 -11.52
N LYS A 2 6.69 2.96 -12.85
CA LYS A 2 6.20 4.05 -13.72
C LYS A 2 4.67 3.96 -13.87
N LEU A 3 4.01 5.12 -13.86
CA LEU A 3 2.59 5.26 -14.08
C LEU A 3 2.30 5.55 -15.56
N PRO A 4 1.10 5.21 -16.07
CA PRO A 4 0.72 5.48 -17.46
C PRO A 4 0.77 6.97 -17.86
N ASN A 5 0.67 7.88 -16.90
CA ASN A 5 0.78 9.32 -17.11
C ASN A 5 2.22 9.85 -17.14
N GLY A 6 3.23 8.97 -17.12
CA GLY A 6 4.65 9.33 -17.11
C GLY A 6 5.22 9.63 -15.72
N GLY A 7 4.39 9.64 -14.67
CA GLY A 7 4.87 9.80 -13.29
C GLY A 7 5.51 8.54 -12.72
N GLN A 8 6.08 8.66 -11.53
CA GLN A 8 6.68 7.55 -10.80
C GLN A 8 6.10 7.42 -9.41
N VAL A 9 5.88 6.19 -8.98
CA VAL A 9 5.56 5.83 -7.60
C VAL A 9 6.64 4.91 -7.03
N GLU A 10 7.00 5.14 -5.80
CA GLU A 10 7.73 4.21 -4.96
C GLU A 10 6.88 3.92 -3.72
N PHE A 11 6.80 2.65 -3.34
CA PHE A 11 5.99 2.20 -2.22
C PHE A 11 6.82 1.29 -1.31
N SER A 12 6.78 1.55 -0.01
CA SER A 12 7.43 0.73 1.00
C SER A 12 6.47 0.35 2.13
N ILE A 13 6.74 -0.82 2.70
CA ILE A 13 6.10 -1.36 3.89
C ILE A 13 7.23 -1.70 4.86
N GLU A 14 7.15 -1.22 6.09
CA GLU A 14 8.11 -1.47 7.16
C GLU A 14 7.42 -1.91 8.46
N PRO A 15 8.08 -2.69 9.33
CA PRO A 15 9.43 -3.24 9.18
C PRO A 15 9.48 -4.44 8.22
N ARG A 16 10.68 -4.77 7.72
CA ARG A 16 10.96 -5.97 6.92
C ARG A 16 11.92 -6.91 7.68
N PRO A 17 11.69 -8.23 7.70
CA PRO A 17 10.53 -8.96 7.17
C PRO A 17 9.24 -8.53 7.87
N ILE A 18 8.11 -8.61 7.15
CA ILE A 18 6.83 -8.06 7.64
C ILE A 18 6.33 -8.90 8.82
N PRO A 19 6.25 -8.32 10.04
CA PRO A 19 5.85 -9.04 11.24
C PRO A 19 4.34 -9.29 11.24
N VAL A 20 3.95 -10.41 11.84
CA VAL A 20 2.54 -10.68 12.16
C VAL A 20 2.16 -9.86 13.39
N LEU A 21 0.91 -9.35 13.46
CA LEU A 21 0.34 -8.64 14.62
C LEU A 21 1.02 -7.33 15.04
N LYS A 22 1.92 -6.75 14.23
CA LYS A 22 2.48 -5.43 14.52
C LYS A 22 2.00 -4.40 13.51
N PRO A 23 1.86 -3.13 13.93
CA PRO A 23 1.61 -2.04 13.00
C PRO A 23 2.70 -1.97 11.94
N LEU A 24 2.28 -1.81 10.69
CA LEU A 24 3.12 -1.62 9.52
C LEU A 24 3.09 -0.15 9.11
N GLN A 25 4.26 0.40 8.83
CA GLN A 25 4.39 1.72 8.25
C GLN A 25 4.33 1.61 6.74
N LEU A 26 3.34 2.27 6.15
CA LEU A 26 3.15 2.40 4.72
C LEU A 26 3.68 3.76 4.30
N GLN A 27 4.52 3.78 3.26
CA GLN A 27 4.97 5.03 2.66
C GLN A 27 4.88 4.94 1.14
N ALA A 28 4.32 5.98 0.52
CA ALA A 28 4.33 6.15 -0.92
C ALA A 28 4.96 7.50 -1.28
N SER A 29 5.93 7.49 -2.19
CA SER A 29 6.56 8.69 -2.73
C SER A 29 6.26 8.82 -4.21
N PHE A 30 6.02 10.05 -4.65
CA PHE A 30 5.59 10.33 -6.02
C PHE A 30 6.48 11.38 -6.68
N GLN A 31 6.62 11.27 -8.00
CA GLN A 31 7.32 12.26 -8.82
C GLN A 31 6.51 12.58 -10.07
N ALA A 32 6.43 13.88 -10.38
CA ALA A 32 5.76 14.41 -11.57
C ALA A 32 4.28 13.99 -11.72
N THR A 33 3.55 13.89 -10.60
CA THR A 33 2.15 13.47 -10.56
C THR A 33 1.34 14.38 -9.65
N GLY A 34 0.25 14.96 -10.17
CA GLY A 34 -0.74 15.71 -9.39
C GLY A 34 -1.63 14.81 -8.52
N VAL A 35 -1.00 14.07 -7.59
CA VAL A 35 -1.69 13.12 -6.71
C VAL A 35 -2.61 13.86 -5.75
N ARG A 36 -3.87 13.43 -5.66
CA ARG A 36 -4.85 14.01 -4.74
C ARG A 36 -5.10 13.10 -3.55
N LYS A 37 -5.19 11.80 -3.79
CA LYS A 37 -5.47 10.79 -2.77
C LYS A 37 -4.68 9.53 -3.05
N VAL A 38 -4.21 8.90 -1.99
CA VAL A 38 -3.52 7.61 -2.03
C VAL A 38 -4.17 6.69 -1.04
N GLU A 39 -4.55 5.50 -1.49
CA GLU A 39 -5.07 4.44 -0.64
C GLU A 39 -4.31 3.15 -0.90
N VAL A 40 -4.21 2.29 0.09
CA VAL A 40 -3.66 0.95 -0.05
C VAL A 40 -4.75 -0.04 0.33
N ASP A 41 -5.12 -0.88 -0.62
CA ASP A 41 -6.08 -1.97 -0.42
C ASP A 41 -5.32 -3.29 -0.26
N PHE A 42 -5.54 -3.96 0.87
CA PHE A 42 -4.86 -5.22 1.19
C PHE A 42 -5.78 -6.40 0.96
N SER A 43 -5.35 -7.33 0.11
CA SER A 43 -6.04 -8.59 -0.11
C SER A 43 -5.13 -9.78 0.22
N GLY A 44 -5.73 -10.76 0.89
CA GLY A 44 -5.10 -12.04 1.15
C GLY A 44 -5.47 -13.05 0.06
N SER A 45 -4.50 -13.78 -0.47
CA SER A 45 -4.74 -14.82 -1.48
C SER A 45 -5.77 -15.88 -1.05
N THR A 46 -5.82 -16.20 0.25
CA THR A 46 -6.67 -17.26 0.82
C THR A 46 -7.81 -16.75 1.71
N MET A 47 -7.90 -15.43 1.94
CA MET A 47 -8.89 -14.84 2.86
C MET A 47 -9.68 -13.71 2.18
N LYS A 48 -11.01 -13.80 2.20
CA LYS A 48 -11.88 -12.68 1.81
C LYS A 48 -11.87 -11.64 2.93
N MET A 49 -11.07 -10.61 2.74
CA MET A 49 -10.76 -9.62 3.78
C MET A 49 -11.82 -8.52 3.99
N GLY A 50 -12.88 -8.48 3.18
CA GLY A 50 -13.83 -7.36 3.22
C GLY A 50 -13.14 -6.03 2.83
N TYR A 51 -13.63 -4.90 3.37
CA TYR A 51 -13.00 -3.59 3.14
C TYR A 51 -11.73 -3.45 4.00
N ASN A 52 -10.56 -3.58 3.37
CA ASN A 52 -9.26 -3.48 4.05
C ASN A 52 -8.40 -2.42 3.37
N ARG A 53 -8.91 -1.19 3.39
CA ARG A 53 -8.30 -0.04 2.70
C ARG A 53 -7.85 1.02 3.69
N THR A 54 -6.56 1.37 3.62
CA THR A 54 -5.95 2.43 4.41
C THR A 54 -5.66 3.62 3.52
N GLN A 55 -6.19 4.80 3.87
CA GLN A 55 -5.81 6.05 3.22
C GLN A 55 -4.46 6.53 3.78
N LEU A 56 -3.55 6.94 2.89
CA LEU A 56 -2.29 7.55 3.30
C LEU A 56 -2.44 9.06 3.36
N GLU A 57 -1.87 9.65 4.41
CA GLU A 57 -1.91 11.08 4.65
C GLU A 57 -0.69 11.76 4.03
N ARG A 58 -0.93 12.86 3.32
CA ARG A 58 0.12 13.65 2.68
C ARG A 58 1.01 14.28 3.75
N GLN A 59 2.31 14.08 3.62
CA GLN A 59 3.32 14.67 4.50
C GLN A 59 3.60 16.11 4.05
N SER A 60 3.50 17.07 4.97
CA SER A 60 3.60 18.51 4.71
C SER A 60 4.78 18.88 3.82
N GLY A 61 4.50 19.65 2.75
CA GLY A 61 5.52 20.16 1.84
C GLY A 61 6.18 19.12 0.93
N SER A 62 5.62 17.92 0.80
CA SER A 62 6.19 16.85 -0.03
C SER A 62 5.14 16.08 -0.84
N ASP A 63 5.62 15.35 -1.85
CA ASP A 63 4.86 14.32 -2.57
C ASP A 63 5.03 12.93 -1.91
N ARG A 64 5.17 12.93 -0.59
CA ARG A 64 5.18 11.72 0.23
C ARG A 64 3.87 11.58 0.98
N PHE A 65 3.43 10.34 1.09
CA PHE A 65 2.21 9.95 1.77
C PHE A 65 2.55 8.81 2.73
N ALA A 66 1.98 8.81 3.93
CA ALA A 66 2.24 7.79 4.94
C ALA A 66 0.99 7.43 5.75
N ALA A 67 0.94 6.19 6.21
CA ALA A 67 -0.05 5.71 7.17
C ALA A 67 0.45 4.48 7.93
N SER A 68 -0.19 4.23 9.07
CA SER A 68 -0.03 2.97 9.80
C SER A 68 -1.17 2.02 9.42
N ALA A 69 -0.87 0.76 9.17
CA ALA A 69 -1.85 -0.29 8.88
C ALA A 69 -1.53 -1.56 9.67
N SER A 70 -2.52 -2.43 9.86
CA SER A 70 -2.32 -3.73 10.50
C SER A 70 -2.87 -4.82 9.60
N LEU A 71 -2.05 -5.83 9.32
CA LEU A 71 -2.51 -7.02 8.62
C LEU A 71 -3.12 -8.01 9.63
N PRO A 72 -4.26 -8.61 9.32
CA PRO A 72 -4.82 -9.66 10.14
C PRO A 72 -3.95 -10.91 10.16
N VAL A 73 -4.10 -11.70 11.20
CA VAL A 73 -3.40 -12.96 11.36
C VAL A 73 -3.93 -14.02 10.41
N CYS A 74 -3.00 -14.76 9.80
CA CYS A 74 -3.32 -16.02 9.16
C CYS A 74 -3.13 -17.15 10.17
N ILE A 75 -4.12 -18.04 10.31
CA ILE A 75 -4.04 -19.22 11.19
C ILE A 75 -3.05 -20.26 10.61
N THR A 76 -2.73 -20.18 9.32
CA THR A 76 -1.94 -21.19 8.60
C THR A 76 -0.42 -20.93 8.59
N GLY A 77 0.07 -19.93 9.31
CA GLY A 77 1.51 -19.63 9.43
C GLY A 77 2.01 -18.64 8.37
N THR A 78 2.10 -19.05 7.11
CA THR A 78 2.56 -18.20 6.00
C THR A 78 1.41 -17.74 5.12
N MET A 79 1.43 -16.49 4.65
CA MET A 79 0.38 -15.92 3.82
C MET A 79 0.95 -15.01 2.72
N GLU A 80 0.47 -15.22 1.48
CA GLU A 80 0.70 -14.30 0.37
C GLU A 80 -0.33 -13.18 0.39
N TRP A 81 0.18 -11.95 0.35
CA TRP A 81 -0.58 -10.71 0.36
C TRP A 81 -0.36 -9.93 -0.92
N GLU A 82 -1.38 -9.19 -1.33
CA GLU A 82 -1.30 -8.16 -2.35
C GLU A 82 -1.74 -6.82 -1.75
N ALA A 83 -0.84 -5.84 -1.75
CA ALA A 83 -1.13 -4.44 -1.46
C ALA A 83 -1.33 -3.70 -2.79
N THR A 84 -2.56 -3.32 -3.08
CA THR A 84 -2.88 -2.50 -4.25
C THR A 84 -2.85 -1.04 -3.87
N VAL A 85 -1.86 -0.30 -4.35
CA VAL A 85 -1.77 1.15 -4.20
C VAL A 85 -2.70 1.80 -5.22
N LEU A 86 -3.71 2.48 -4.73
CA LEU A 86 -4.69 3.24 -5.50
C LEU A 86 -4.28 4.72 -5.48
N VAL A 87 -3.96 5.26 -6.66
CA VAL A 87 -3.48 6.63 -6.82
C VAL A 87 -4.52 7.42 -7.60
N ASP A 88 -5.22 8.33 -6.91
CA ASP A 88 -6.17 9.24 -7.53
C ASP A 88 -5.48 10.56 -7.89
N THR A 89 -5.57 10.94 -9.16
CA THR A 89 -5.04 12.20 -9.70
C THR A 89 -6.13 13.24 -10.00
N GLY A 90 -7.38 12.93 -9.69
CA GLY A 90 -8.58 13.67 -10.09
C GLY A 90 -8.99 13.49 -11.56
N LYS A 91 -8.09 12.99 -12.41
CA LYS A 91 -8.36 12.65 -13.82
C LYS A 91 -8.53 11.15 -14.03
N ALA A 92 -7.81 10.36 -13.24
CA ALA A 92 -7.82 8.90 -13.30
C ALA A 92 -7.38 8.34 -11.94
N ILE A 93 -7.79 7.09 -11.71
CA ILE A 93 -7.32 6.25 -10.61
C ILE A 93 -6.43 5.17 -11.19
N PHE A 94 -5.19 5.08 -10.71
CA PHE A 94 -4.25 4.01 -11.04
C PHE A 94 -4.22 2.97 -9.93
N ALA A 95 -4.38 1.69 -10.27
CA ALA A 95 -4.28 0.57 -9.35
C ALA A 95 -2.96 -0.18 -9.58
N ILE A 96 -2.16 -0.33 -8.53
CA ILE A 96 -0.77 -0.77 -8.63
C ILE A 96 -0.52 -1.88 -7.60
N PRO A 97 -0.51 -3.16 -8.02
CA PRO A 97 -0.37 -4.27 -7.11
C PRO A 97 1.10 -4.51 -6.70
N PHE A 98 1.33 -4.72 -5.40
CA PHE A 98 2.60 -5.15 -4.82
C PHE A 98 2.37 -6.43 -4.01
N ARG A 99 3.08 -7.51 -4.36
CA ARG A 99 2.96 -8.80 -3.68
C ARG A 99 4.05 -9.00 -2.64
N PHE A 100 3.71 -9.60 -1.51
CA PHE A 100 4.64 -9.92 -0.43
C PHE A 100 4.14 -11.10 0.41
N VAL A 101 5.03 -11.63 1.26
CA VAL A 101 4.74 -12.77 2.15
C VAL A 101 4.94 -12.36 3.60
N THR A 102 4.10 -12.88 4.49
CA THR A 102 4.22 -12.75 5.96
C THR A 102 4.30 -14.13 6.61
N GLY A 103 4.93 -14.22 7.80
CA GLY A 103 4.91 -15.42 8.64
C GLY A 103 6.01 -16.42 8.36
N HIS A 104 7.26 -15.98 8.56
CA HIS A 104 8.45 -16.83 8.58
C HIS A 104 8.85 -17.17 10.03
#